data_AF-A0A921HQ64-F1
#
_entry.id   AF-A0A921HQ64-F1
#
_cell.length_a   1.000
_cell.length_b   1.000
_cell.length_c   1.000
_cell.angle_alpha   90.00
_cell.angle_beta   90.00
_cell.angle_gamma   90.00
#
_symmetry.space_group_name_H-M   'P 1'
#
loop_
_entity.id
_entity.type
_entity.pdbx_description
1 polymer ?
#
loop_
_entity_poly.entity_id
_entity_poly.type
_entity_poly.pdbx_seq_one_letter_code
_entity_poly.pdbx_strand_id
1 'polypeptide(L)'
;MDTLTPKQIVAKLDNYIIGQTDAKKAVAIALYNRYRRMQVPKKLQQEITPKNLMMIGPTGVGKTEIARRLAKIVNAPFVKVEATKFTEVGYVGRDVESMVRDLVSMAVSMVEKEKFDEIRPEVRRDVDKKLVKLLAPGVKKEQKQNPNDFMSMLNSMQNGGQNLGSIFGNNEDTIDEDPDKNAEVTDDIRNQRLSVKEQLDKGLLEDEEVTIKVEESKKVGPMDDQMGQMGVDMSGMMDSLMPKKTITRTLPVKEARELLIQQESQKRVDHDEIYQKAIEKTQNKGIIFIDEFDKIAAGDKKTSGEVSREGVQ
;
A
#
# COMPACT_ATOMS: atom_id res chain seq x y z
N MET A 1 -9.26 -3.06 -21.79
CA MET A 1 -7.84 -2.65 -21.78
C MET A 1 -7.33 -2.71 -23.21
N ASP A 2 -7.03 -1.56 -23.80
CA ASP A 2 -6.51 -1.48 -25.17
C ASP A 2 -5.14 -2.16 -25.22
N THR A 3 -5.10 -3.31 -25.86
CA THR A 3 -3.88 -4.10 -25.94
C THR A 3 -3.00 -3.51 -27.01
N LEU A 4 -1.80 -3.06 -26.62
CA LEU A 4 -0.85 -2.49 -27.56
C LEU A 4 -0.38 -3.57 -28.55
N THR A 5 -0.44 -3.24 -29.83
CA THR A 5 0.16 -4.07 -30.89
C THR A 5 1.69 -4.04 -30.77
N PRO A 6 2.42 -5.04 -31.31
CA PRO A 6 3.88 -5.04 -31.28
C PRO A 6 4.50 -3.76 -31.85
N LYS A 7 3.93 -3.21 -32.92
CA LYS A 7 4.38 -1.95 -33.53
C LYS A 7 4.22 -0.76 -32.57
N GLN A 8 3.11 -0.68 -31.84
CA GLN A 8 2.88 0.38 -30.85
C GLN A 8 3.81 0.24 -29.64
N ILE A 9 4.12 -0.98 -29.20
CA ILE A 9 5.08 -1.21 -28.12
C ILE A 9 6.47 -0.73 -28.53
N VAL A 10 6.92 -1.10 -29.74
CA VAL A 10 8.21 -0.63 -30.27
C VAL A 10 8.25 0.89 -30.35
N ALA A 11 7.21 1.53 -30.91
CA ALA A 11 7.14 2.99 -30.99
C ALA A 11 7.18 3.67 -29.60
N LYS A 12 6.53 3.09 -28.58
CA LYS A 12 6.63 3.60 -27.20
C LYS A 12 8.03 3.41 -26.62
N LEU A 13 8.72 2.32 -26.93
CA LEU A 13 10.10 2.08 -26.50
C LEU A 13 11.10 3.00 -27.22
N ASP A 14 10.83 3.39 -28.47
CA ASP A 14 11.67 4.32 -29.23
C ASP A 14 11.78 5.70 -28.57
N ASN A 15 10.77 6.13 -27.80
CA ASN A 15 10.82 7.37 -27.03
C ASN A 15 11.83 7.37 -25.88
N TYR A 16 12.32 6.19 -25.45
CA TYR A 16 13.19 6.07 -24.28
C TYR A 16 14.53 5.37 -24.60
N ILE A 17 14.56 4.47 -25.58
CA ILE A 17 15.73 3.69 -25.94
C ILE A 17 16.10 4.05 -27.38
N ILE A 18 17.35 4.41 -27.62
CA ILE A 18 17.86 4.69 -28.97
C ILE A 18 18.40 3.39 -29.57
N GLY A 19 18.05 3.10 -30.83
CA GLY A 19 18.51 1.88 -31.52
C GLY A 19 17.91 0.59 -30.96
N GLN A 20 18.69 -0.50 -30.92
CA GLN A 20 18.29 -1.82 -30.37
C GLN A 20 16.97 -2.37 -30.93
N THR A 21 16.73 -2.17 -32.24
CA THR A 21 15.47 -2.50 -32.91
C THR A 21 15.08 -3.97 -32.74
N ASP A 22 16.04 -4.89 -32.82
CA ASP A 22 15.78 -6.32 -32.72
C ASP A 22 15.37 -6.73 -31.30
N ALA A 23 16.03 -6.18 -30.28
CA ALA A 23 15.66 -6.39 -28.88
C ALA A 23 14.25 -5.84 -28.60
N LYS A 24 13.93 -4.63 -29.10
CA LYS A 24 12.59 -4.03 -28.98
C LYS A 24 11.51 -4.88 -29.65
N LYS A 25 11.77 -5.38 -30.87
CA LYS A 25 10.85 -6.28 -31.58
C LYS A 25 10.64 -7.58 -30.81
N ALA A 26 11.72 -8.19 -30.31
CA ALA A 26 11.65 -9.44 -29.56
C ALA A 26 10.78 -9.29 -28.30
N VAL A 27 11.01 -8.25 -27.50
CA VAL A 27 10.21 -8.03 -26.29
C VAL A 27 8.75 -7.70 -26.61
N ALA A 28 8.49 -6.93 -27.68
CA ALA A 28 7.15 -6.58 -28.11
C ALA A 28 6.36 -7.82 -28.56
N ILE A 29 6.99 -8.73 -29.31
CA ILE A 29 6.40 -10.01 -29.73
C ILE A 29 6.13 -10.90 -28.51
N ALA A 30 7.09 -11.00 -27.59
CA ALA A 30 6.95 -11.81 -26.39
C ALA A 30 5.76 -11.38 -25.53
N LEU A 31 5.61 -10.07 -25.31
CA LEU A 31 4.47 -9.51 -24.59
C LEU A 31 3.16 -9.75 -25.34
N TYR A 32 3.14 -9.51 -26.65
CA TYR A 32 1.93 -9.72 -27.45
C TYR A 32 1.50 -11.21 -27.46
N ASN A 33 2.46 -12.13 -27.45
CA ASN A 33 2.16 -13.56 -27.31
C ASN A 33 1.53 -13.90 -25.95
N ARG A 34 1.91 -13.22 -24.86
CA ARG A 34 1.24 -13.38 -23.56
C ARG A 34 -0.22 -12.94 -23.64
N TYR A 35 -0.50 -11.82 -24.30
CA TYR A 35 -1.89 -11.40 -24.55
C TYR A 35 -2.65 -12.43 -25.40
N ARG A 36 -2.06 -12.91 -26.49
CA ARG A 36 -2.68 -13.94 -27.34
C ARG A 36 -2.99 -15.22 -26.57
N ARG A 37 -2.11 -15.63 -25.64
CA ARG A 37 -2.37 -16.76 -24.73
C ARG A 37 -3.63 -16.53 -23.91
N MET A 38 -3.87 -15.34 -23.38
CA MET A 38 -5.10 -15.05 -22.62
C MET A 38 -6.38 -15.13 -23.48
N GLN A 39 -6.27 -15.04 -24.81
CA GLN A 39 -7.39 -15.15 -25.74
C GLN A 39 -7.75 -16.60 -26.12
N VAL A 40 -6.92 -17.59 -25.77
CA VAL A 40 -7.23 -19.01 -26.06
C VAL A 40 -8.00 -19.66 -24.90
N PRO A 41 -8.75 -20.76 -25.13
CA PRO A 41 -9.44 -21.49 -24.06
C PRO A 41 -8.51 -21.91 -22.90
N LYS A 42 -9.01 -21.89 -21.66
CA LYS A 42 -8.22 -22.17 -20.43
C LYS A 42 -7.37 -23.45 -20.50
N LYS A 43 -7.87 -24.52 -21.11
CA LYS A 43 -7.10 -25.77 -21.29
C LYS A 43 -5.82 -25.56 -22.09
N LEU A 44 -5.90 -24.84 -23.21
CA LEU A 44 -4.74 -24.53 -24.06
C LEU A 44 -3.81 -23.50 -23.40
N GLN A 45 -4.31 -22.63 -22.53
CA GLN A 45 -3.46 -21.66 -21.82
C GLN A 45 -2.42 -22.33 -20.92
N GLN A 46 -2.73 -23.51 -20.37
CA GLN A 46 -1.83 -24.28 -19.50
C GLN A 46 -0.72 -24.95 -20.30
N GLU A 47 -0.99 -25.33 -21.55
CA GLU A 47 -0.01 -25.96 -22.44
C GLU A 47 0.95 -24.94 -23.09
N ILE A 48 0.51 -23.69 -23.24
CA ILE A 48 1.34 -22.62 -23.83
C ILE A 48 2.24 -22.02 -22.76
N THR A 49 3.52 -22.37 -22.80
CA THR A 49 4.54 -21.77 -21.93
C THR A 49 4.96 -20.38 -22.41
N PRO A 50 5.27 -19.43 -21.48
CA PRO A 50 5.85 -18.16 -21.85
C PRO A 50 7.18 -18.34 -22.59
N LYS A 51 7.39 -17.55 -23.64
CA LYS A 51 8.70 -17.48 -24.31
C LYS A 51 9.61 -16.55 -23.51
N ASN A 52 10.52 -17.14 -22.72
CA ASN A 52 11.57 -16.39 -22.03
C ASN A 52 12.55 -15.80 -23.05
N LEU A 53 13.19 -14.68 -22.70
CA LEU A 53 14.10 -13.94 -23.58
C LEU A 53 15.49 -13.88 -22.97
N MET A 54 16.49 -14.18 -23.78
CA MET A 54 17.89 -13.99 -23.46
C MET A 54 18.42 -12.79 -24.25
N MET A 55 18.88 -11.75 -23.55
CA MET A 55 19.47 -10.56 -24.17
C MET A 55 20.99 -10.63 -24.10
N ILE A 56 21.64 -10.73 -25.26
CA ILE A 56 23.10 -10.81 -25.38
C ILE A 56 23.63 -9.49 -25.91
N GLY A 57 24.66 -8.95 -25.25
CA GLY A 57 25.30 -7.70 -25.65
C GLY A 57 26.20 -7.13 -24.55
N PRO A 58 27.06 -6.14 -24.86
CA PRO A 58 27.93 -5.53 -23.86
C PRO A 58 27.13 -4.78 -22.78
N THR A 59 27.80 -4.41 -21.70
CA THR A 59 27.19 -3.55 -20.65
C THR A 59 26.88 -2.17 -21.23
N GLY A 60 25.88 -1.48 -20.65
CA GLY A 60 25.54 -0.11 -21.05
C GLY A 60 24.72 0.05 -22.34
N VAL A 61 24.46 -1.00 -23.12
CA VAL A 61 23.66 -0.90 -24.37
C VAL A 61 22.14 -0.78 -24.16
N GLY A 62 21.68 -0.78 -22.91
CA GLY A 62 20.27 -0.56 -22.58
C GLY A 62 19.43 -1.82 -22.34
N LYS A 63 20.02 -3.01 -22.16
CA LYS A 63 19.29 -4.28 -21.88
C LYS A 63 18.30 -4.14 -20.72
N THR A 64 18.77 -3.65 -19.58
CA THR A 64 17.96 -3.42 -18.37
C THR A 64 16.91 -2.33 -18.59
N GLU A 65 17.24 -1.30 -19.37
CA GLU A 65 16.33 -0.17 -19.62
C GLU A 65 15.17 -0.58 -20.54
N ILE A 66 15.41 -1.43 -21.54
CA ILE A 66 14.36 -2.02 -22.37
C ILE A 66 13.36 -2.79 -21.49
N ALA A 67 13.86 -3.66 -20.60
CA ALA A 67 12.99 -4.45 -19.72
C ALA A 67 12.21 -3.57 -18.72
N ARG A 68 12.88 -2.59 -18.10
CA ARG A 68 12.25 -1.64 -17.16
C ARG A 68 11.18 -0.78 -17.82
N ARG A 69 11.45 -0.25 -19.02
CA ARG A 69 10.49 0.58 -19.77
C ARG A 69 9.32 -0.25 -20.27
N LEU A 70 9.58 -1.46 -20.74
CA LEU A 70 8.53 -2.40 -21.13
C LEU A 70 7.55 -2.62 -19.97
N ALA A 71 8.05 -2.94 -18.77
CA ALA A 71 7.21 -3.16 -17.60
C ALA A 71 6.33 -1.95 -17.27
N LYS A 72 6.88 -0.73 -17.34
CA LYS A 72 6.12 0.51 -17.14
C LYS A 72 5.04 0.73 -18.21
N ILE A 73 5.35 0.49 -19.48
CA ILE A 73 4.41 0.68 -20.60
C ILE A 73 3.18 -0.23 -20.46
N VAL A 74 3.38 -1.43 -19.94
CA VAL A 74 2.35 -2.48 -19.86
C VAL A 74 1.73 -2.59 -18.47
N ASN A 75 2.16 -1.72 -17.54
CA ASN A 75 1.77 -1.72 -16.14
C ASN A 75 1.92 -3.10 -15.48
N ALA A 76 3.12 -3.68 -15.63
CA ALA A 76 3.49 -4.98 -15.06
C ALA A 76 4.38 -4.84 -13.82
N PRO A 77 4.21 -5.71 -12.80
CA PRO A 77 5.19 -5.88 -11.73
C PRO A 77 6.55 -6.26 -12.30
N PHE A 78 7.61 -5.64 -11.78
CA PHE A 78 8.98 -5.80 -12.29
C PHE A 78 9.99 -5.91 -11.16
N VAL A 79 10.84 -6.92 -11.23
CA VAL A 79 11.98 -7.10 -10.32
C VAL A 79 13.26 -7.29 -11.14
N LYS A 80 14.32 -6.58 -10.73
CA LYS A 80 15.68 -6.79 -11.23
C LYS A 80 16.45 -7.55 -10.16
N VAL A 81 17.01 -8.70 -10.53
CA VAL A 81 17.97 -9.44 -9.69
C VAL A 81 19.27 -9.67 -10.44
N GLU A 82 20.34 -9.88 -9.70
CA GLU A 82 21.66 -10.25 -10.23
C GLU A 82 21.87 -11.73 -9.91
N ALA A 83 22.22 -12.53 -10.92
CA ALA A 83 22.34 -13.98 -10.78
C ALA A 83 23.40 -14.39 -9.75
N THR A 84 24.46 -13.59 -9.61
CA THR A 84 25.57 -13.82 -8.67
C THR A 84 25.14 -13.79 -7.20
N LYS A 85 24.01 -13.16 -6.87
CA LYS A 85 23.47 -13.07 -5.49
C LYS A 85 23.06 -14.42 -4.91
N PHE A 86 22.82 -15.42 -5.75
CA PHE A 86 22.38 -16.75 -5.32
C PHE A 86 23.52 -17.77 -5.20
N THR A 87 24.76 -17.37 -5.51
CA THR A 87 25.94 -18.24 -5.35
C THR A 87 26.42 -18.28 -3.90
N GLU A 88 27.16 -19.34 -3.52
CA GLU A 88 27.66 -19.58 -2.15
C GLU A 88 28.40 -18.39 -1.52
N VAL A 89 29.13 -17.59 -2.30
CA VAL A 89 29.89 -16.44 -1.79
C VAL A 89 29.00 -15.24 -1.42
N GLY A 90 27.77 -15.19 -1.95
CA GLY A 90 26.75 -14.20 -1.61
C GLY A 90 25.68 -14.71 -0.62
N TYR A 91 25.81 -15.97 -0.17
CA TYR A 91 24.78 -16.70 0.56
C TYR A 91 24.80 -16.38 2.07
N VAL A 92 24.30 -15.20 2.43
CA VAL A 92 23.73 -15.03 3.76
C VAL A 92 22.26 -14.65 3.57
N GLY A 93 21.42 -15.68 3.39
CA GLY A 93 19.97 -15.59 3.62
C GLY A 93 19.06 -15.21 2.44
N ARG A 94 19.46 -15.40 1.17
CA ARG A 94 18.57 -15.19 0.02
C ARG A 94 18.33 -16.46 -0.79
N ASP A 95 17.07 -16.88 -0.78
CA ASP A 95 16.49 -17.98 -1.56
C ASP A 95 16.09 -17.49 -2.97
N VAL A 96 16.18 -18.34 -3.99
CA VAL A 96 15.73 -18.07 -5.38
C VAL A 96 14.26 -17.66 -5.39
N GLU A 97 13.44 -18.21 -4.49
CA GLU A 97 12.03 -17.84 -4.34
C GLU A 97 11.84 -16.37 -3.92
N SER A 98 12.84 -15.73 -3.33
CA SER A 98 12.77 -14.30 -2.96
C SER A 98 12.48 -13.41 -4.16
N MET A 99 12.90 -13.80 -5.38
CA MET A 99 12.56 -13.07 -6.60
C MET A 99 11.06 -12.99 -6.84
N VAL A 100 10.35 -14.09 -6.55
CA VAL A 100 8.90 -14.18 -6.71
C VAL A 100 8.20 -13.43 -5.59
N ARG A 101 8.69 -13.54 -4.35
CA ARG A 101 8.17 -12.78 -3.20
C ARG A 101 8.28 -11.27 -3.44
N ASP A 102 9.44 -10.78 -3.89
CA ASP A 102 9.66 -9.38 -4.25
C ASP A 102 8.71 -8.93 -5.37
N LEU A 103 8.46 -9.81 -6.36
CA LEU A 103 7.57 -9.50 -7.48
C LEU A 103 6.11 -9.38 -7.03
N VAL A 104 5.66 -10.26 -6.13
CA VAL A 104 4.32 -10.19 -5.53
C VAL A 104 4.18 -8.92 -4.69
N SER A 105 5.16 -8.58 -3.86
CA SER A 105 5.16 -7.34 -3.06
C SER A 105 5.02 -6.10 -3.95
N MET A 106 5.75 -6.06 -5.08
CA MET A 106 5.60 -4.99 -6.06
C MET A 106 4.19 -4.96 -6.68
N ALA A 107 3.58 -6.11 -6.94
CA ALA A 107 2.22 -6.18 -7.45
C ALA A 107 1.17 -5.68 -6.43
N VAL A 108 1.34 -6.01 -5.14
CA VAL A 108 0.50 -5.52 -4.04
C VAL A 108 0.53 -4.00 -4.01
N SER A 109 1.72 -3.38 -3.94
CA SER A 109 1.82 -1.92 -3.93
C SER A 109 1.23 -1.25 -5.18
N MET A 110 1.31 -1.90 -6.35
CA MET A 110 0.68 -1.41 -7.57
C MET A 110 -0.85 -1.47 -7.50
N VAL A 111 -1.42 -2.57 -7.00
CA VAL A 111 -2.87 -2.75 -6.89
C VAL A 111 -3.45 -1.86 -5.79
N GLU A 112 -2.76 -1.73 -4.66
CA GLU A 112 -3.10 -0.77 -3.61
C GLU A 112 -3.21 0.63 -4.20
N LYS A 113 -2.17 1.09 -4.92
CA LYS A 113 -2.20 2.42 -5.53
C LYS A 113 -3.39 2.60 -6.49
N GLU A 114 -3.66 1.61 -7.34
CA GLU A 114 -4.80 1.63 -8.26
C GLU A 114 -6.14 1.73 -7.51
N LYS A 115 -6.29 0.98 -6.41
CA LYS A 115 -7.50 1.00 -5.56
C LYS A 115 -7.66 2.29 -4.79
N PHE A 116 -6.57 2.84 -4.25
CA PHE A 116 -6.57 4.14 -3.60
C PHE A 116 -7.01 5.24 -4.56
N ASP A 117 -6.45 5.26 -5.78
CA ASP A 117 -6.82 6.24 -6.81
C ASP A 117 -8.30 6.10 -7.25
N GLU A 118 -8.85 4.88 -7.27
CA GLU A 118 -10.26 4.59 -7.57
C GLU A 118 -11.21 5.16 -6.52
N ILE A 119 -10.92 4.97 -5.22
CA ILE A 119 -11.81 5.41 -4.13
C ILE A 119 -11.56 6.85 -3.68
N ARG A 120 -10.41 7.44 -4.02
CA ARG A 120 -10.01 8.80 -3.59
C ARG A 120 -11.09 9.87 -3.81
N PRO A 121 -11.83 9.92 -4.93
CA PRO A 121 -12.88 10.92 -5.13
C PRO A 121 -14.05 10.78 -4.15
N GLU A 122 -14.43 9.55 -3.80
CA GLU A 122 -15.50 9.27 -2.85
C GLU A 122 -15.05 9.59 -1.42
N VAL A 123 -13.87 9.08 -1.04
CA VAL A 123 -13.25 9.34 0.26
C VAL A 123 -13.08 10.84 0.49
N ARG A 124 -12.62 11.58 -0.51
CA ARG A 124 -12.47 13.04 -0.43
C ARG A 124 -13.78 13.73 -0.06
N ARG A 125 -14.90 13.35 -0.67
CA ARG A 125 -16.22 13.96 -0.35
C ARG A 125 -16.61 13.73 1.11
N ASP A 126 -16.28 12.58 1.67
CA ASP A 126 -16.60 12.27 3.06
C ASP A 126 -15.64 12.94 4.04
N VAL A 127 -14.37 13.06 3.67
CA VAL A 127 -13.38 13.86 4.40
C VAL A 127 -13.79 15.34 4.42
N ASP A 128 -14.22 15.89 3.29
CA ASP A 128 -14.68 17.27 3.21
C ASP A 128 -15.90 17.51 4.12
N LYS A 129 -16.85 16.56 4.19
CA LYS A 129 -17.95 16.61 5.19
C LYS A 129 -17.43 16.60 6.64
N LYS A 130 -16.42 15.79 6.95
CA LYS A 130 -15.80 15.76 8.29
C LYS A 130 -15.11 17.09 8.61
N LEU A 131 -14.38 17.66 7.65
CA LEU A 131 -13.73 18.96 7.80
C LEU A 131 -14.75 20.08 8.04
N VAL A 132 -15.88 20.10 7.33
CA VAL A 132 -16.97 21.05 7.57
C VAL A 132 -17.51 20.94 9.00
N LYS A 133 -17.68 19.72 9.54
CA LYS A 133 -18.10 19.51 10.93
C LYS A 133 -17.06 20.00 11.95
N LEU A 134 -15.76 19.93 11.63
CA LEU A 134 -14.68 20.39 12.50
C LEU A 134 -14.54 21.92 12.48
N LEU A 135 -14.72 22.55 11.33
CA LEU A 135 -14.65 24.01 11.14
C LEU A 135 -15.90 24.72 11.67
N ALA A 136 -17.07 24.08 11.58
CA ALA A 136 -18.33 24.56 12.16
C ALA A 136 -18.89 23.53 13.16
N PRO A 137 -18.29 23.43 14.37
CA PRO A 137 -18.74 22.49 15.39
C PRO A 137 -20.16 22.84 15.84
N GLY A 138 -20.99 21.80 16.03
CA GLY A 138 -22.32 21.98 16.62
C GLY A 138 -22.22 22.41 18.08
N VAL A 139 -23.22 23.14 18.58
CA VAL A 139 -23.29 23.49 20.01
C VAL A 139 -23.49 22.20 20.80
N LYS A 140 -22.52 21.81 21.62
CA LYS A 140 -22.67 20.67 22.54
C LYS A 140 -23.74 21.01 23.57
N LYS A 141 -24.76 20.17 23.75
CA LYS A 141 -25.62 20.23 24.94
C LYS A 141 -24.71 19.99 26.15
N GLU A 142 -24.62 20.97 27.05
CA GLU A 142 -24.19 20.71 28.41
C GLU A 142 -25.10 19.61 28.96
N GLN A 143 -24.52 18.43 29.24
CA GLN A 143 -25.21 17.44 30.04
C GLN A 143 -25.50 18.09 31.39
N LYS A 144 -26.75 18.53 31.60
CA LYS A 144 -27.24 18.84 32.94
C LYS A 144 -27.01 17.58 33.77
N GLN A 145 -26.02 17.61 34.66
CA GLN A 145 -25.84 16.56 35.66
C GLN A 145 -27.18 16.34 36.35
N ASN A 146 -27.75 15.15 36.15
CA ASN A 146 -28.99 14.80 36.81
C ASN A 146 -28.70 14.70 38.32
N PRO A 147 -29.46 15.38 39.19
CA PRO A 147 -29.28 15.27 40.65
C PRO A 147 -29.48 13.84 41.20
N ASN A 148 -29.94 12.91 40.37
CA ASN A 148 -30.06 11.48 40.69
C ASN A 148 -28.73 10.70 40.64
N ASP A 149 -27.63 11.25 40.11
CA ASP A 149 -26.31 10.58 40.14
C ASP A 149 -25.74 10.53 41.56
N PHE A 150 -26.03 11.53 42.38
CA PHE A 150 -25.63 11.52 43.79
C PHE A 150 -26.43 10.48 44.60
N MET A 151 -27.72 10.28 44.25
CA MET A 151 -28.59 9.30 44.90
C MET A 151 -28.26 7.86 44.50
N SER A 152 -27.81 7.62 43.26
CA SER A 152 -27.33 6.31 42.80
C SER A 152 -25.99 5.94 43.46
N MET A 153 -25.11 6.91 43.66
CA MET A 153 -23.85 6.75 44.37
C MET A 153 -24.08 6.45 45.87
N LEU A 154 -25.02 7.15 46.52
CA LEU A 154 -25.37 6.90 47.93
C LEU A 154 -25.98 5.50 48.14
N ASN A 155 -26.86 5.06 47.24
CA ASN A 155 -27.43 3.70 47.27
C ASN A 155 -26.38 2.61 47.02
N SER A 156 -25.38 2.87 46.18
CA SER A 156 -24.27 1.93 45.95
C SER A 156 -23.37 1.76 47.17
N MET A 157 -23.29 2.79 48.02
CA MET A 157 -22.49 2.80 49.24
C MET A 157 -23.22 2.15 50.44
N GLN A 158 -24.56 2.19 50.46
CA GLN A 158 -25.38 1.57 51.51
C GLN A 158 -25.51 0.03 51.38
N ASN A 159 -25.39 -0.50 50.15
CA ASN A 159 -25.61 -1.93 49.85
C ASN A 159 -24.34 -2.80 49.82
N GLY A 160 -23.26 -2.41 50.52
CA GLY A 160 -22.15 -3.32 50.81
C GLY A 160 -21.40 -3.85 49.58
N GLY A 161 -20.73 -2.97 48.85
CA GLY A 161 -19.40 -3.23 48.29
C GLY A 161 -19.20 -4.44 47.35
N GLN A 162 -20.21 -4.91 46.62
CA GLN A 162 -20.03 -6.01 45.65
C GLN A 162 -19.94 -5.59 44.17
N ASN A 163 -19.92 -4.28 43.87
CA ASN A 163 -19.85 -3.79 42.49
C ASN A 163 -18.66 -2.84 42.22
N LEU A 164 -17.48 -3.18 42.75
CA LEU A 164 -16.27 -2.39 42.51
C LEU A 164 -15.71 -2.57 41.08
N GLY A 165 -16.19 -3.57 40.32
CA GLY A 165 -15.84 -3.78 38.91
C GLY A 165 -16.51 -2.81 37.95
N SER A 166 -17.58 -2.11 38.36
CA SER A 166 -18.25 -1.10 37.52
C SER A 166 -17.75 0.32 37.76
N ILE A 167 -16.86 0.54 38.74
CA ILE A 167 -16.20 1.84 38.97
C ILE A 167 -14.89 1.95 38.17
N PHE A 168 -14.24 0.82 37.88
CA PHE A 168 -13.03 0.73 37.05
C PHE A 168 -13.30 0.09 35.67
N GLY A 169 -14.55 0.14 35.21
CA GLY A 169 -14.96 -0.36 33.90
C GLY A 169 -14.85 0.73 32.83
N ASN A 170 -13.82 0.60 32.00
CA ASN A 170 -13.74 1.13 30.63
C ASN A 170 -14.00 2.63 30.45
N ASN A 171 -13.09 3.46 30.97
CA ASN A 171 -12.68 4.65 30.23
C ASN A 171 -11.83 4.19 29.03
N GLU A 172 -12.46 3.58 28.04
CA GLU A 172 -11.96 3.76 26.68
C GLU A 172 -12.21 5.23 26.35
N ASP A 173 -11.14 5.91 25.94
CA ASP A 173 -11.14 7.28 25.44
C ASP A 173 -12.17 7.43 24.30
N THR A 174 -13.41 7.71 24.68
CA THR A 174 -14.55 7.97 23.79
C THR A 174 -14.44 9.38 23.23
N ILE A 175 -13.42 9.61 22.40
CA ILE A 175 -13.36 10.77 21.51
C ILE A 175 -13.65 10.33 20.06
N ASP A 176 -14.08 9.09 19.85
CA ASP A 176 -14.64 8.59 18.58
C ASP A 176 -16.15 8.82 18.46
N GLU A 177 -16.72 9.67 19.32
CA GLU A 177 -18.03 10.22 19.09
C GLU A 177 -17.94 11.31 18.02
N ASP A 178 -18.49 10.99 16.84
CA ASP A 178 -18.96 11.97 15.86
C ASP A 178 -19.60 13.15 16.63
N PRO A 179 -19.09 14.39 16.51
CA PRO A 179 -19.53 15.52 17.33
C PRO A 179 -21.03 15.84 17.20
N ASP A 180 -21.73 15.19 16.28
CA ASP A 180 -23.17 15.27 16.05
C ASP A 180 -24.03 14.22 16.78
N LYS A 181 -23.46 13.21 17.46
CA LYS A 181 -24.30 12.14 18.09
C LYS A 181 -25.27 12.67 19.16
N ASN A 182 -25.02 13.85 19.72
CA ASN A 182 -25.83 14.48 20.78
C ASN A 182 -26.14 15.98 20.54
N ALA A 183 -25.93 16.52 19.32
CA ALA A 183 -26.12 17.94 19.01
C ALA A 183 -27.46 18.19 18.31
N GLU A 184 -28.25 19.17 18.79
CA GLU A 184 -29.37 19.70 18.00
C GLU A 184 -28.81 20.54 16.86
N VAL A 185 -29.05 20.11 15.62
CA VAL A 185 -28.72 20.90 14.43
C VAL A 185 -29.79 21.98 14.29
N THR A 186 -29.57 23.15 14.90
CA THR A 186 -30.36 24.36 14.62
C THR A 186 -30.21 24.78 13.17
N ASP A 187 -31.23 25.43 12.60
CA ASP A 187 -31.21 25.90 11.20
C ASP A 187 -30.04 26.85 10.93
N ASP A 188 -29.58 27.60 11.94
CA ASP A 188 -28.39 28.46 11.87
C ASP A 188 -27.09 27.67 11.66
N ILE A 189 -26.92 26.54 12.36
CA ILE A 189 -25.75 25.67 12.20
C ILE A 189 -25.75 25.00 10.82
N ARG A 190 -26.95 24.67 10.30
CA ARG A 190 -27.10 24.12 8.95
C ARG A 190 -26.66 25.14 7.88
N ASN A 191 -27.07 26.39 8.04
CA ASN A 191 -26.67 27.49 7.14
C ASN A 191 -25.17 27.78 7.23
N GLN A 192 -24.60 27.77 8.44
CA GLN A 192 -23.16 27.92 8.65
C GLN A 192 -22.39 26.79 7.96
N ARG A 193 -22.80 25.53 8.13
CA ARG A 193 -22.18 24.36 7.46
C ARG A 193 -22.28 24.44 5.93
N LEU A 194 -23.40 24.94 5.40
CA LEU A 194 -23.56 25.18 3.95
C LEU A 194 -22.56 26.21 3.44
N SER A 195 -22.41 27.34 4.14
CA SER A 195 -21.46 28.39 3.76
C SER A 195 -20.00 27.91 3.84
N VAL A 196 -19.63 27.19 4.89
CA VAL A 196 -18.29 26.61 5.09
C VAL A 196 -18.00 25.57 4.02
N LYS A 197 -18.98 24.74 3.66
CA LYS A 197 -18.85 23.77 2.57
C LYS A 197 -18.55 24.47 1.25
N GLU A 198 -19.29 25.53 0.90
CA GLU A 198 -19.01 26.27 -0.33
C GLU A 198 -17.64 26.93 -0.34
N GLN A 199 -17.19 27.46 0.80
CA GLN A 199 -15.86 28.06 0.94
C GLN A 199 -14.75 27.02 0.84
N LEU A 200 -14.96 25.83 1.42
CA LEU A 200 -14.03 24.70 1.36
C LEU A 200 -13.97 24.10 -0.05
N ASP A 201 -15.10 24.00 -0.76
CA ASP A 201 -15.15 23.59 -2.17
C ASP A 201 -14.43 24.61 -3.08
N LYS A 202 -14.45 25.91 -2.73
CA LYS A 202 -13.71 26.98 -3.42
C LYS A 202 -12.24 27.06 -3.00
N GLY A 203 -11.79 26.27 -2.04
CA GLY A 203 -10.40 26.28 -1.55
C GLY A 203 -10.02 27.54 -0.77
N LEU A 204 -10.99 28.22 -0.17
CA LEU A 204 -10.75 29.48 0.57
C LEU A 204 -10.32 29.24 2.03
N LEU A 205 -10.49 28.02 2.54
CA LEU A 205 -10.20 27.66 3.93
C LEU A 205 -8.97 26.74 4.06
N GLU A 206 -8.15 26.62 3.03
CA GLU A 206 -7.01 25.68 3.00
C GLU A 206 -5.94 25.99 4.06
N ASP A 207 -5.79 27.28 4.40
CA ASP A 207 -4.83 27.80 5.38
C ASP A 207 -5.40 27.87 6.80
N GLU A 208 -6.70 27.60 7.00
CA GLU A 208 -7.27 27.56 8.35
C GLU A 208 -6.74 26.36 9.12
N GLU A 209 -6.52 26.55 10.42
CA GLU A 209 -6.03 25.49 11.29
C GLU A 209 -7.18 24.60 11.78
N VAL A 210 -7.00 23.29 11.63
CA VAL A 210 -7.92 22.28 12.15
C VAL A 210 -7.19 21.30 13.04
N THR A 211 -7.82 20.96 14.16
CA THR A 211 -7.32 19.92 15.05
C THR A 211 -7.91 18.59 14.65
N ILE A 212 -7.06 17.68 14.17
CA ILE A 212 -7.45 16.32 13.80
C ILE A 212 -6.70 15.30 14.65
N LYS A 213 -7.33 14.16 14.88
CA LYS A 213 -6.64 12.99 15.43
C LYS A 213 -5.89 12.29 14.32
N VAL A 214 -4.59 12.11 14.49
CA VAL A 214 -3.75 11.38 13.55
C VAL A 214 -3.21 10.14 14.26
N GLU A 215 -3.29 8.98 13.61
CA GLU A 215 -2.59 7.78 14.07
C GLU A 215 -1.08 8.05 14.00
N GLU A 216 -0.38 7.91 15.13
CA GLU A 216 1.07 8.06 15.13
C GLU A 216 1.71 6.77 14.60
N SER A 217 2.41 6.85 13.47
CA SER A 217 3.38 5.81 13.09
C SER A 217 4.55 5.90 14.07
N LYS A 218 4.72 4.91 14.96
CA LYS A 218 5.89 4.87 15.86
C LYS A 218 7.16 5.01 15.03
N LYS A 219 8.00 5.98 15.38
CA LYS A 219 9.40 5.98 14.94
C LYS A 219 10.06 4.76 15.57
N VAL A 220 10.65 3.90 14.74
CA VAL A 220 11.50 2.79 15.18
C VAL A 220 12.56 3.38 16.11
N GLY A 221 12.49 3.04 17.40
CA GLY A 221 13.43 3.51 18.40
C GLY A 221 14.74 2.71 18.32
N PRO A 222 15.88 3.26 18.75
CA PRO A 222 17.17 2.55 18.75
C PRO A 222 17.20 1.27 19.61
N MET A 223 16.17 1.04 20.44
CA MET A 223 15.95 -0.19 21.22
C MET A 223 15.36 -1.34 20.39
N ASP A 224 14.62 -1.04 19.32
CA ASP A 224 13.98 -2.02 18.43
C ASP A 224 15.02 -2.72 17.54
N ASP A 225 16.04 -1.96 17.12
CA ASP A 225 17.17 -2.42 16.29
C ASP A 225 18.08 -3.42 17.02
N GLN A 226 18.16 -3.33 18.36
CA GLN A 226 18.95 -4.26 19.18
C GLN A 226 18.19 -5.58 19.46
N MET A 227 16.86 -5.55 19.43
CA MET A 227 16.00 -6.72 19.69
C MET A 227 15.68 -7.50 18.41
N GLY A 228 15.61 -6.81 17.25
CA GLY A 228 15.51 -7.43 15.93
C GLY A 228 16.69 -8.34 15.57
N GLN A 229 17.88 -8.13 16.15
CA GLN A 229 19.02 -9.03 15.99
C GLN A 229 18.84 -10.41 16.64
N MET A 230 17.91 -10.56 17.60
CA MET A 230 17.60 -11.86 18.22
C MET A 230 16.53 -12.67 17.47
N GLY A 231 16.08 -12.21 16.30
CA GLY A 231 15.22 -12.98 15.39
C GLY A 231 13.79 -13.22 15.88
N VAL A 232 13.37 -12.56 16.97
CA VAL A 232 12.00 -12.61 17.48
C VAL A 232 11.31 -11.30 17.13
N ASP A 233 10.48 -11.33 16.09
CA ASP A 233 9.64 -10.20 15.68
C ASP A 233 8.43 -10.03 16.63
N MET A 234 8.73 -9.82 17.92
CA MET A 234 7.72 -9.59 18.97
C MET A 234 7.03 -8.22 18.77
N SER A 235 7.66 -7.33 18.00
CA SER A 235 7.19 -5.97 17.71
C SER A 235 5.89 -6.00 16.89
N GLY A 236 5.84 -6.78 15.80
CA GLY A 236 4.64 -6.90 14.96
C GLY A 236 3.45 -7.56 15.67
N MET A 237 3.69 -8.55 16.55
CA MET A 237 2.63 -9.21 17.31
C MET A 237 2.11 -8.35 18.47
N MET A 238 2.98 -7.56 19.11
CA MET A 238 2.58 -6.59 20.15
C MET A 238 1.84 -5.38 19.57
N ASP A 239 2.22 -4.92 18.37
CA ASP A 239 1.54 -3.82 17.68
C ASP A 239 0.13 -4.20 17.19
N SER A 240 -0.14 -5.48 16.91
CA SER A 240 -1.50 -5.96 16.62
C SER A 240 -2.38 -6.10 17.87
N LEU A 241 -1.80 -6.16 19.07
CA LEU A 241 -2.50 -6.33 20.35
C LEU A 241 -2.66 -5.02 21.13
N MET A 242 -1.84 -3.99 20.86
CA MET A 242 -1.96 -2.68 21.48
C MET A 242 -2.89 -1.75 20.68
N PRO A 243 -3.81 -1.02 21.34
CA PRO A 243 -4.63 -0.02 20.65
C PRO A 243 -3.74 1.07 20.04
N LYS A 244 -4.01 1.41 18.78
CA LYS A 244 -3.26 2.44 18.04
C LYS A 244 -3.34 3.76 18.80
N LYS A 245 -2.18 4.31 19.18
CA LYS A 245 -2.11 5.61 19.83
C LYS A 245 -2.44 6.71 18.81
N THR A 246 -3.58 7.36 18.99
CA THR A 246 -3.95 8.56 18.22
C THR A 246 -3.49 9.81 18.95
N ILE A 247 -2.77 10.70 18.27
CA ILE A 247 -2.38 12.00 18.82
C ILE A 247 -3.21 13.08 18.14
N THR A 248 -3.70 14.05 18.92
CA THR A 248 -4.33 15.26 18.39
C THR A 248 -3.25 16.21 17.88
N ARG A 249 -3.34 16.58 16.60
CA ARG A 249 -2.46 17.56 15.98
C ARG A 249 -3.29 18.65 15.33
N THR A 250 -2.83 19.89 15.48
CA THR A 250 -3.38 21.06 14.80
C THR A 250 -2.53 21.33 13.57
N LEU A 251 -3.17 21.37 12.40
CA LEU A 251 -2.50 21.58 11.12
C LEU A 251 -3.46 22.23 10.10
N PRO A 252 -2.94 22.83 9.03
CA PRO A 252 -3.77 23.46 8.00
C PRO A 252 -4.75 22.47 7.36
N VAL A 253 -5.95 22.94 7.00
CA VAL A 253 -7.00 22.14 6.33
C VAL A 253 -6.46 21.38 5.13
N LYS A 254 -5.55 21.98 4.36
CA LYS A 254 -4.93 21.32 3.20
C LYS A 254 -4.19 20.03 3.56
N GLU A 255 -3.36 20.10 4.60
CA GLU A 255 -2.59 18.95 5.09
C GLU A 255 -3.51 17.95 5.79
N ALA A 256 -4.49 18.44 6.54
CA ALA A 256 -5.46 17.63 7.25
C ALA A 256 -6.32 16.83 6.29
N ARG A 257 -6.70 17.42 5.16
CA ARG A 257 -7.46 16.75 4.10
C ARG A 257 -6.69 15.56 3.54
N GLU A 258 -5.43 15.73 3.15
CA GLU A 258 -4.65 14.62 2.58
C GLU A 258 -4.40 13.50 3.60
N LEU A 259 -4.12 13.84 4.87
CA LEU A 259 -3.94 12.84 5.93
C LEU A 259 -5.24 12.07 6.21
N LEU A 260 -6.37 12.76 6.30
CA LEU A 260 -7.68 12.13 6.51
C LEU A 260 -8.09 11.27 5.30
N ILE A 261 -7.80 11.72 4.07
CA ILE A 261 -8.02 10.91 2.86
C ILE A 261 -7.21 9.62 2.95
N GLN A 262 -5.94 9.70 3.35
CA GLN A 262 -5.09 8.52 3.46
C GLN A 262 -5.64 7.52 4.50
N GLN A 263 -6.03 8.01 5.69
CA GLN A 263 -6.59 7.17 6.75
C GLN A 263 -7.94 6.54 6.37
N GLU A 264 -8.86 7.33 5.81
CA GLU A 264 -10.17 6.84 5.39
C GLU A 264 -10.06 5.88 4.21
N SER A 265 -9.13 6.13 3.29
CA SER A 265 -8.85 5.21 2.19
C SER A 265 -8.34 3.87 2.72
N GLN A 266 -7.37 3.87 3.65
CA GLN A 266 -6.87 2.64 4.29
C GLN A 266 -7.99 1.82 4.95
N LYS A 267 -8.97 2.47 5.59
CA LYS A 267 -10.09 1.78 6.23
C LYS A 267 -11.11 1.18 5.26
N ARG A 268 -11.26 1.76 4.06
CA ARG A 268 -12.25 1.33 3.05
C ARG A 268 -11.72 0.26 2.09
N VAL A 269 -10.41 0.07 2.05
CA VAL A 269 -9.79 -0.84 1.10
C VAL A 269 -9.86 -2.27 1.63
N ASP A 270 -10.36 -3.18 0.79
CA ASP A 270 -10.35 -4.62 1.06
C ASP A 270 -8.98 -5.22 0.71
N HIS A 271 -8.24 -5.61 1.73
CA HIS A 271 -6.91 -6.22 1.57
C HIS A 271 -6.96 -7.59 0.91
N ASP A 272 -8.02 -8.39 1.13
CA ASP A 272 -8.15 -9.70 0.51
C ASP A 272 -8.36 -9.56 -1.01
N GLU A 273 -9.17 -8.59 -1.42
CA GLU A 273 -9.36 -8.26 -2.85
C GLU A 273 -8.03 -7.81 -3.48
N ILE A 274 -7.24 -6.98 -2.77
CA ILE A 274 -5.90 -6.57 -3.24
C ILE A 274 -5.01 -7.78 -3.45
N TYR A 275 -4.90 -8.66 -2.46
CA TYR A 275 -3.99 -9.79 -2.52
C TYR A 275 -4.34 -10.73 -3.68
N GLN A 276 -5.62 -11.03 -3.87
CA GLN A 276 -6.08 -11.85 -5.01
C GLN A 276 -5.73 -11.21 -6.35
N LYS A 277 -5.99 -9.90 -6.51
CA LYS A 277 -5.64 -9.16 -7.72
C LYS A 277 -4.13 -9.08 -7.94
N ALA A 278 -3.34 -8.91 -6.89
CA ALA A 278 -1.89 -8.86 -6.95
C ALA A 278 -1.30 -10.21 -7.40
N ILE A 279 -1.84 -11.32 -6.90
CA ILE A 279 -1.46 -12.68 -7.31
C ILE A 279 -1.77 -12.86 -8.81
N GLU A 280 -2.99 -12.54 -9.25
CA GLU A 280 -3.38 -12.65 -10.66
C GLU A 280 -2.49 -11.77 -11.58
N LYS A 281 -2.20 -10.54 -11.15
CA LYS A 281 -1.34 -9.60 -11.87
C LYS A 281 0.09 -10.13 -11.97
N THR A 282 0.61 -10.73 -10.90
CA THR A 282 1.94 -11.35 -10.88
C THR A 282 2.01 -12.54 -11.84
N GLN A 283 1.03 -13.46 -11.76
CA GLN A 283 0.99 -14.67 -12.59
C GLN A 283 0.89 -14.36 -14.10
N ASN A 284 0.07 -13.35 -14.46
CA ASN A 284 -0.23 -13.07 -15.86
C ASN A 284 0.71 -12.03 -16.49
N LYS A 285 1.14 -11.02 -15.71
CA LYS A 285 1.88 -9.86 -16.22
C LYS A 285 3.28 -9.72 -15.64
N GLY A 286 3.65 -10.45 -14.59
CA GLY A 286 4.94 -10.32 -13.91
C GLY A 286 6.15 -10.46 -14.83
N ILE A 287 7.17 -9.64 -14.60
CA ILE A 287 8.44 -9.63 -15.33
C ILE A 287 9.59 -9.71 -14.33
N ILE A 288 10.38 -10.76 -14.42
CA ILE A 288 11.65 -10.90 -13.69
C ILE A 288 12.78 -10.67 -14.69
N PHE A 289 13.68 -9.74 -14.38
CA PHE A 289 14.89 -9.51 -15.14
C PHE A 289 16.09 -10.03 -14.35
N ILE A 290 16.70 -11.10 -14.86
CA ILE A 290 17.92 -11.68 -14.28
C ILE A 290 19.12 -11.11 -15.04
N ASP A 291 19.86 -10.25 -14.36
CA ASP A 291 21.08 -9.64 -14.85
C ASP A 291 22.29 -10.53 -14.57
N GLU A 292 23.33 -10.38 -15.37
CA GLU A 292 24.61 -11.11 -15.21
C GLU A 292 24.47 -12.64 -15.16
N PHE A 293 23.48 -13.20 -15.87
CA PHE A 293 23.28 -14.65 -15.94
C PHE A 293 24.51 -15.40 -16.49
N ASP A 294 25.32 -14.74 -17.34
CA ASP A 294 26.58 -15.28 -17.84
C ASP A 294 27.60 -15.59 -16.74
N LYS A 295 27.48 -14.96 -15.55
CA LYS A 295 28.41 -15.19 -14.42
C LYS A 295 28.17 -16.50 -13.69
N ILE A 296 26.97 -17.06 -13.81
CA ILE A 296 26.62 -18.35 -13.20
C ILE A 296 26.62 -19.49 -14.23
N ALA A 297 26.86 -19.20 -15.51
CA ALA A 297 27.11 -20.23 -16.51
C ALA A 297 28.45 -20.92 -16.24
N ALA A 298 28.48 -22.26 -16.25
CA ALA A 298 29.72 -23.02 -16.17
C ALA A 298 30.58 -22.76 -17.42
N GLY A 299 31.89 -22.63 -17.24
CA GLY A 299 32.85 -22.60 -18.35
C GLY A 299 33.43 -24.00 -18.59
N ASP A 300 34.18 -24.20 -19.67
CA ASP A 300 34.80 -25.51 -19.99
C ASP A 300 35.90 -25.96 -18.99
N LYS A 301 36.16 -25.24 -17.89
CA LYS A 301 37.31 -25.46 -16.99
C LYS A 301 36.86 -25.92 -15.62
N LYS A 302 36.83 -27.25 -15.42
CA LYS A 302 36.71 -27.98 -14.15
C LYS A 302 37.43 -27.27 -13.00
N THR A 303 36.74 -26.38 -12.29
CA THR A 303 37.23 -25.68 -11.11
C THR A 303 36.19 -25.85 -10.00
N SER A 304 36.63 -25.94 -8.74
CA SER A 304 35.79 -26.27 -7.59
C SER A 304 34.57 -25.37 -7.34
N GLY A 305 34.50 -24.18 -7.96
CA GLY A 305 33.35 -23.28 -7.89
C GLY A 305 32.23 -23.53 -8.91
N GLU A 306 32.36 -24.52 -9.80
CA GLU A 306 31.35 -24.80 -10.85
C GLU A 306 30.07 -25.45 -10.30
N VAL A 307 30.20 -26.38 -9.35
CA VAL A 307 29.04 -27.08 -8.74
C VAL A 307 28.09 -26.10 -8.06
N SER A 308 28.63 -25.07 -7.40
CA SER A 308 27.83 -24.01 -6.78
C SER A 308 27.12 -23.11 -7.80
N ARG A 309 27.74 -22.85 -8.96
CA ARG A 309 27.15 -22.00 -10.02
C ARG A 309 26.08 -22.73 -10.82
N GLU A 310 26.29 -24.00 -11.12
CA GLU A 310 25.26 -24.86 -11.73
C GLU A 310 24.09 -25.11 -10.77
N GLY A 311 24.34 -25.22 -9.46
CA GLY A 311 23.27 -25.35 -8.45
C GLY A 311 22.32 -24.14 -8.37
N VAL A 312 22.69 -23.00 -8.94
CA VAL A 312 21.82 -21.81 -9.04
C VAL A 312 20.89 -21.87 -10.26
N GLN A 313 21.26 -22.61 -11.32
CA GLN A 313 20.51 -22.71 -12.58
C GLN A 313 19.32 -23.67 -12.46
#